data_AF-A0A941ZEF3-F1
#
_entry.id   AF-A0A941ZEF3-F1
#
_cell.length_a   1.000
_cell.length_b   1.000
_cell.length_c   1.000
_cell.angle_alpha   90.00
_cell.angle_beta   90.00
_cell.angle_gamma   90.00
#
_symmetry.space_group_name_H-M   'P 1'
#
loop_
_entity.id
_entity.type
_entity.pdbx_description
1 polymer ?
#
loop_
_entity_poly.entity_id
_entity_poly.type
_entity_poly.pdbx_seq_one_letter_code
_entity_poly.pdbx_strand_id
1 'polypeptide(L)'
;GCYGNRDYICHGYLGRDLLEKEGLPIHALVCERHVGVGLSISDIMGWDLPLPAREMLPVTLEEKIICYADKFYSKKTGALCSEKTLEEVREDIRKYGDDKLQRFDEMTLLFQ
;
A
#
# COMPACT_ATOMS: atom_id res chain seq x y z
N GLY A 1 0.05 -4.52 -18.17
CA GLY A 1 0.02 -3.27 -17.39
C GLY A 1 -1.40 -2.79 -17.23
N CYS A 2 -1.63 -1.65 -16.57
CA CYS A 2 -2.91 -0.96 -16.55
C CYS A 2 -2.97 0.01 -17.75
N TYR A 3 -4.13 0.12 -18.42
CA TYR A 3 -4.32 0.93 -19.64
C TYR A 3 -5.15 2.20 -19.41
N GLY A 4 -5.25 2.64 -18.15
CA GLY A 4 -6.03 3.83 -17.77
C GLY A 4 -5.26 5.14 -18.01
N ASN A 5 -5.98 6.27 -17.88
CA ASN A 5 -5.45 7.63 -18.03
C ASN A 5 -4.97 8.27 -16.71
N ARG A 6 -4.89 7.49 -15.63
CA ARG A 6 -4.47 7.95 -14.30
C ARG A 6 -3.15 7.28 -13.94
N ASP A 7 -2.33 7.99 -13.17
CA ASP A 7 -1.08 7.43 -12.63
C ASP A 7 -1.35 6.17 -11.82
N TYR A 8 -0.42 5.21 -11.90
CA TYR A 8 -0.62 3.91 -11.27
C TYR A 8 -0.94 4.03 -9.78
N ILE A 9 -0.34 4.98 -9.07
CA ILE A 9 -0.56 5.20 -7.64
C ILE A 9 -2.03 5.50 -7.28
N CYS A 10 -2.80 6.07 -8.21
CA CYS A 10 -4.21 6.38 -8.03
C CYS A 10 -5.10 5.15 -7.88
N HIS A 11 -4.61 3.94 -8.21
CA HIS A 11 -5.42 2.72 -8.15
C HIS A 11 -5.98 2.44 -6.75
N GLY A 12 -5.30 2.88 -5.68
CA GLY A 12 -5.78 2.70 -4.31
C GLY A 12 -7.09 3.43 -4.05
N TYR A 13 -7.10 4.77 -4.15
CA TYR A 13 -8.30 5.55 -3.89
C TYR A 13 -9.38 5.38 -4.97
N LEU A 14 -9.01 5.17 -6.23
CA LEU A 14 -9.99 4.87 -7.28
C LEU A 14 -10.67 3.51 -7.05
N GLY A 15 -9.92 2.53 -6.52
CA GLY A 15 -10.47 1.25 -6.07
C GLY A 15 -11.42 1.42 -4.90
N ARG A 16 -11.11 2.33 -3.96
CA ARG A 16 -12.02 2.72 -2.89
C ARG A 16 -13.34 3.28 -3.44
N ASP A 17 -13.27 4.27 -4.33
CA ASP A 17 -14.46 4.89 -4.94
C ASP A 17 -15.34 3.86 -5.66
N LEU A 18 -14.73 2.85 -6.30
CA LEU A 18 -15.44 1.76 -6.95
C LEU A 18 -16.14 0.87 -5.91
N LEU A 19 -15.41 0.40 -4.89
CA LEU A 19 -15.97 -0.49 -3.88
C LEU A 19 -17.05 0.17 -3.02
N GLU A 20 -16.95 1.47 -2.74
CA GLU A 20 -18.01 2.22 -2.06
C GLU A 20 -19.31 2.22 -2.88
N LYS A 21 -19.23 2.37 -4.22
CA LYS A 21 -20.41 2.30 -5.12
C LYS A 21 -21.05 0.91 -5.16
N GLU A 22 -20.24 -0.14 -4.99
CA GLU A 22 -20.70 -1.53 -4.91
C GLU A 22 -21.21 -1.92 -3.50
N GLY A 23 -21.24 -0.99 -2.55
CA GLY A 23 -21.71 -1.25 -1.18
C GLY A 23 -20.72 -2.02 -0.31
N LEU A 24 -19.41 -1.93 -0.60
CA LEU A 24 -18.32 -2.61 0.10
C LEU A 24 -17.38 -1.63 0.86
N PRO A 25 -17.89 -0.79 1.77
CA PRO A 25 -17.11 0.31 2.35
C PRO A 25 -15.91 -0.15 3.20
N ILE A 26 -15.98 -1.31 3.84
CA ILE A 26 -14.87 -1.85 4.64
C ILE A 26 -13.71 -2.30 3.73
N HIS A 27 -14.01 -2.97 2.62
CA HIS A 27 -13.02 -3.38 1.63
C HIS A 27 -12.42 -2.17 0.90
N ALA A 28 -13.21 -1.11 0.73
CA ALA A 28 -12.78 0.13 0.12
C ALA A 28 -11.61 0.78 0.89
N LEU A 29 -11.61 0.70 2.23
CA LEU A 29 -10.51 1.18 3.07
C LEU A 29 -9.24 0.35 2.87
N VAL A 30 -9.35 -0.97 2.74
CA VAL A 30 -8.22 -1.85 2.41
C VAL A 30 -7.59 -1.44 1.07
N CYS A 31 -8.42 -1.21 0.04
CA CYS A 31 -7.94 -0.75 -1.25
C CYS A 31 -7.24 0.61 -1.20
N GLU A 32 -7.71 1.57 -0.41
CA GLU A 32 -7.04 2.87 -0.32
C GLU A 32 -5.71 2.79 0.43
N ARG A 33 -5.66 2.02 1.53
CA ARG A 33 -4.60 2.12 2.54
C ARG A 33 -3.45 1.13 2.36
N HIS A 34 -3.54 0.21 1.40
CA HIS A 34 -2.51 -0.82 1.18
C HIS A 34 -1.26 -0.31 0.42
N VAL A 35 -1.33 0.85 -0.23
CA VAL A 35 -0.25 1.34 -1.09
C VAL A 35 1.01 1.61 -0.27
N GLY A 36 2.15 1.04 -0.70
CA GLY A 36 3.37 1.11 0.09
C GLY A 36 3.17 0.42 1.44
N VAL A 37 3.39 1.14 2.53
CA VAL A 37 3.05 0.70 3.89
C VAL A 37 1.95 1.58 4.50
N GLY A 38 1.10 2.16 3.63
CA GLY A 38 0.27 3.32 3.92
C GLY A 38 0.98 4.63 3.56
N LEU A 39 0.18 5.63 3.20
CA LEU A 39 0.64 6.98 2.85
C LEU A 39 0.01 7.99 3.82
N SER A 40 0.84 8.76 4.51
CA SER A 40 0.36 9.86 5.35
C SER A 40 -0.01 11.07 4.50
N ILE A 41 -0.76 12.02 5.08
CA ILE A 41 -1.04 13.28 4.40
C ILE A 41 0.24 14.05 4.07
N SER A 42 1.26 13.92 4.94
CA SER A 42 2.57 14.56 4.74
C SER A 42 3.33 13.96 3.57
N ASP A 43 3.22 12.65 3.34
CA ASP A 43 3.82 11.99 2.17
C ASP A 43 3.16 12.46 0.88
N ILE A 44 1.83 12.51 0.88
CA ILE A 44 1.02 12.93 -0.27
C ILE A 44 1.37 14.35 -0.67
N MET A 45 1.42 15.28 0.29
CA MET A 45 1.76 16.68 0.03
C MET A 45 3.25 16.87 -0.27
N GLY A 46 4.14 16.16 0.45
CA GLY A 46 5.58 16.31 0.33
C GLY A 46 6.14 15.78 -0.99
N TRP A 47 5.50 14.78 -1.59
CA TRP A 47 5.88 14.22 -2.89
C TRP A 47 4.97 14.66 -4.04
N ASP A 48 4.05 15.61 -3.78
CA ASP A 48 3.08 16.11 -4.76
C ASP A 48 2.31 14.97 -5.47
N LEU A 49 1.86 13.99 -4.69
CA LEU A 49 1.19 12.82 -5.24
C LEU A 49 -0.21 13.23 -5.73
N PRO A 50 -0.69 12.66 -6.87
CA PRO A 50 -2.02 12.93 -7.42
C PRO A 50 -3.13 12.19 -6.64
N LEU A 51 -3.08 12.26 -5.31
CA LEU A 51 -3.96 11.59 -4.37
C LEU A 51 -4.74 12.63 -3.55
N PRO A 52 -5.95 12.30 -3.05
CA PRO A 52 -6.64 13.12 -2.07
C PRO A 52 -5.76 13.42 -0.85
N ALA A 53 -5.70 14.68 -0.41
CA ALA A 53 -4.93 15.09 0.78
C ALA A 53 -5.62 14.62 2.08
N ARG A 54 -5.45 13.34 2.43
CA ARG A 54 -5.96 12.72 3.66
C ARG A 54 -5.06 11.59 4.11
N GLU A 55 -5.18 11.20 5.38
CA GLU A 55 -4.48 10.03 5.91
C GLU A 55 -4.95 8.73 5.25
N MET A 56 -4.02 8.00 4.65
CA MET A 56 -4.23 6.71 3.99
C MET A 56 -3.32 5.64 4.63
N LEU A 57 -3.27 5.61 5.96
CA LEU A 57 -2.54 4.63 6.76
C LEU A 57 -3.43 3.44 7.13
N PRO A 58 -2.91 2.19 7.17
CA PRO A 58 -3.69 1.03 7.58
C PRO A 58 -4.00 1.07 9.08
N VAL A 59 -5.28 0.90 9.43
CA VAL A 59 -5.80 1.01 10.80
C VAL A 59 -6.24 -0.35 11.35
N THR A 60 -7.14 -1.05 10.64
CA THR A 60 -7.67 -2.34 11.10
C THR A 60 -6.69 -3.48 10.86
N LEU A 61 -6.97 -4.64 11.45
CA LEU A 61 -6.14 -5.84 11.26
C LEU A 61 -6.16 -6.27 9.78
N GLU A 62 -7.31 -6.26 9.14
CA GLU A 62 -7.49 -6.62 7.73
C GLU A 62 -6.71 -5.67 6.80
N GLU A 63 -6.77 -4.36 7.08
CA GLU A 63 -5.99 -3.36 6.35
C GLU A 63 -4.48 -3.62 6.50
N LYS A 64 -4.01 -3.91 7.72
CA LYS A 64 -2.60 -4.20 8.01
C LYS A 64 -2.13 -5.50 7.37
N ILE A 65 -2.92 -6.58 7.44
CA ILE A 65 -2.59 -7.87 6.85
C ILE A 65 -2.35 -7.72 5.35
N ILE A 66 -3.28 -7.06 4.64
CA ILE A 66 -3.15 -6.87 3.19
C ILE A 66 -2.00 -5.94 2.86
N CYS A 67 -1.85 -4.82 3.58
CA CYS A 67 -0.75 -3.90 3.38
C CYS A 67 0.62 -4.56 3.56
N TYR A 68 0.76 -5.42 4.57
CA TYR A 68 1.97 -6.20 4.83
C TYR A 68 2.22 -7.27 3.76
N ALA A 69 1.23 -8.12 3.48
CA ALA A 69 1.36 -9.23 2.54
C ALA A 69 1.68 -8.77 1.10
N ASP A 70 1.13 -7.63 0.68
CA ASP A 70 1.39 -7.04 -0.64
C ASP A 70 2.89 -6.73 -0.88
N LYS A 71 3.70 -6.57 0.19
CA LYS A 71 5.11 -6.20 0.02
C LYS A 71 5.99 -7.36 -0.46
N PHE A 72 5.55 -8.59 -0.21
CA PHE A 72 6.33 -9.79 -0.50
C PHE A 72 6.26 -10.23 -1.96
N TYR A 73 5.30 -9.72 -2.73
CA TYR A 73 5.12 -10.09 -4.14
C TYR A 73 5.29 -8.88 -5.05
N SER A 74 5.69 -9.14 -6.30
CA SER A 74 5.85 -8.08 -7.29
C SER A 74 5.17 -8.45 -8.60
N LYS A 75 4.74 -7.42 -9.34
CA LYS A 75 4.12 -7.59 -10.66
C LYS A 75 5.15 -7.75 -11.80
N LYS A 76 6.42 -8.04 -11.48
CA LYS A 76 7.48 -8.24 -12.48
C LYS A 76 7.29 -9.58 -13.18
N THR A 77 7.31 -9.57 -14.51
CA THR A 77 7.26 -10.78 -15.33
C THR A 77 8.37 -11.75 -14.91
N GLY A 78 8.01 -12.98 -14.56
CA GLY A 78 8.95 -14.00 -14.05
C GLY A 78 9.06 -14.08 -12.52
N ALA A 79 8.52 -13.11 -11.77
CA ALA A 79 8.54 -13.09 -10.30
C ALA A 79 7.15 -13.03 -9.65
N LEU A 80 6.08 -13.28 -10.42
CA LEU A 80 4.68 -13.18 -9.94
C LEU A 80 4.37 -14.13 -8.78
N CYS A 81 4.99 -15.32 -8.78
CA CYS A 81 4.80 -16.33 -7.74
C CYS A 81 6.05 -16.46 -6.83
N SER A 82 7.02 -15.57 -6.97
CA SER A 82 8.22 -15.58 -6.13
C SER A 82 7.98 -14.65 -4.96
N GLU A 83 7.94 -15.23 -3.77
CA GLU A 83 7.94 -14.48 -2.53
C GLU A 83 9.34 -13.89 -2.28
N LYS A 84 9.39 -12.61 -1.93
CA LYS A 84 10.61 -11.93 -1.50
C LYS A 84 10.95 -12.31 -0.06
N THR A 85 12.22 -12.26 0.31
CA THR A 85 12.60 -12.37 1.73
C THR A 85 12.28 -11.09 2.50
N LEU A 86 12.24 -11.18 3.83
CA LEU A 86 12.05 -10.01 4.69
C LEU A 86 13.12 -8.94 4.46
N GLU A 87 14.37 -9.35 4.27
CA GLU A 87 15.49 -8.46 4.02
C GLU A 87 15.30 -7.72 2.71
N GLU A 88 14.92 -8.42 1.63
CA GLU A 88 14.64 -7.79 0.33
C GLU A 88 13.51 -6.74 0.43
N VAL A 89 12.45 -7.06 1.19
CA VAL A 89 11.34 -6.12 1.43
C VAL A 89 11.79 -4.91 2.23
N ARG A 90 12.58 -5.10 3.30
CA ARG A 90 13.14 -4.00 4.10
C ARG A 90 14.03 -3.08 3.28
N GLU A 91 14.91 -3.63 2.45
CA GLU A 91 15.76 -2.84 1.54
C GLU A 91 14.93 -2.04 0.54
N ASP A 92 13.84 -2.61 0.02
CA ASP A 92 12.92 -1.92 -0.89
C ASP A 92 12.18 -0.77 -0.20
N ILE A 93 11.73 -0.96 1.05
CA ILE A 93 10.98 0.04 1.80
C ILE A 93 11.90 1.17 2.29
N ARG A 94 13.14 0.87 2.70
CA ARG A 94 14.10 1.87 3.22
C ARG A 94 14.35 3.02 2.25
N LYS A 95 14.23 2.77 0.94
CA LYS A 95 14.36 3.78 -0.13
C LYS A 95 13.36 4.94 0.01
N TYR A 96 12.25 4.71 0.72
CA TYR A 96 11.15 5.67 0.86
C TYR A 96 11.14 6.40 2.22
N GLY A 97 12.05 6.05 3.14
CA GLY A 97 12.19 6.70 4.45
C GLY A 97 12.13 5.73 5.63
N ASP A 98 12.80 6.12 6.71
CA ASP A 98 12.91 5.31 7.93
C ASP A 98 11.57 5.13 8.64
N ASP A 99 10.66 6.11 8.54
CA ASP A 99 9.32 6.02 9.13
C ASP A 99 8.47 4.93 8.45
N LYS A 100 8.67 4.72 7.14
CA LYS A 100 8.02 3.64 6.38
C LYS A 100 8.57 2.28 6.78
N LEU A 101 9.89 2.19 6.96
CA LEU A 101 10.54 0.98 7.43
C LEU A 101 10.08 0.61 8.85
N GLN A 102 10.01 1.59 9.75
CA GLN A 102 9.52 1.37 11.11
C GLN A 102 8.10 0.81 11.11
N ARG A 103 7.18 1.37 10.31
CA ARG A 103 5.81 0.86 10.21
C ARG A 103 5.75 -0.57 9.66
N PHE A 104 6.63 -0.91 8.71
CA PHE A 104 6.76 -2.28 8.23
C PHE A 104 7.25 -3.24 9.32
N ASP A 105 8.25 -2.83 10.10
CA ASP A 105 8.76 -3.64 11.21
C ASP A 105 7.71 -3.84 12.30
N GLU A 106 6.91 -2.81 12.62
CA GLU A 106 5.76 -2.92 13.51
C GLU A 106 4.73 -3.95 13.01
N MET A 107 4.45 -3.99 11.70
CA MET A 107 3.60 -5.01 11.11
C MET A 107 4.27 -6.40 11.09
N THR A 108 5.59 -6.45 10.91
CA THR A 108 6.36 -7.71 10.95
C THR A 108 6.20 -8.38 12.32
N LEU A 109 6.28 -7.60 13.41
CA LEU A 109 6.07 -8.11 14.78
C LEU A 109 4.65 -8.65 15.03
N LEU A 110 3.66 -8.26 14.21
CA LEU A 110 2.28 -8.75 14.34
C LEU A 110 2.05 -10.05 13.58
N PHE A 111 2.82 -10.32 12.53
CA PHE A 111 2.53 -11.37 11.55
C PHE A 111 3.66 -12.40 11.37
N GLN A 112 4.80 -12.25 12.07
CA GLN A 112 5.87 -13.24 12.21
C GLN A 112 6.28 -13.43 13.66
#